data_AF-A0A920BG42-F1
#
_entry.id   AF-A0A920BG42-F1
#
_cell.length_a   1.000
_cell.length_b   1.000
_cell.length_c   1.000
_cell.angle_alpha   90.00
_cell.angle_beta   90.00
_cell.angle_gamma   90.00
#
_symmetry.space_group_name_H-M   'P 1'
#
loop_
_entity.id
_entity.type
_entity.pdbx_description
1 polymer ?
#
loop_
_entity_poly.entity_id
_entity_poly.type
_entity_poly.pdbx_seq_one_letter_code
_entity_poly.pdbx_strand_id
1 'polypeptide(L)'
;MNDINDHKGAKRLADIERRLDKLQADRELKDRPSQAALPEGMAAIMGRVATELVAGVIVGTFIGWMLDRWLDTSPLFLLVMFFLGAIAGMLNVWRVFTGRGLAAGYFDERKSASEVKSKGDDRT
;
A
#
# COMPACT_ATOMS: atom_id res chain seq x y z
N MET A 1 7.14 -54.39 -6.65
CA MET A 1 5.97 -53.52 -6.93
C MET A 1 6.27 -52.11 -6.44
N ASN A 2 6.85 -51.23 -7.26
CA ASN A 2 7.05 -49.81 -6.89
C ASN A 2 6.56 -48.82 -7.98
N ASP A 3 6.01 -49.33 -9.08
CA ASP A 3 5.77 -48.56 -10.32
C ASP A 3 4.45 -47.76 -10.29
N ILE A 4 3.58 -48.01 -9.30
CA ILE A 4 2.27 -47.35 -9.17
C ILE A 4 2.39 -45.93 -8.59
N ASN A 5 3.45 -45.66 -7.81
CA ASN A 5 3.65 -44.37 -7.14
C ASN A 5 4.24 -43.30 -8.07
N ASP A 6 5.06 -43.70 -9.05
CA ASP A 6 5.69 -42.78 -10.02
C ASP A 6 4.67 -42.11 -10.95
N HIS A 7 3.66 -42.87 -11.41
CA HIS A 7 2.64 -42.33 -12.31
C HIS A 7 1.72 -41.29 -11.65
N LYS A 8 1.49 -41.37 -10.34
CA LYS A 8 0.70 -40.37 -9.60
C LYS A 8 1.51 -39.11 -9.32
N GLY A 9 2.80 -39.24 -9.03
CA GLY A 9 3.72 -38.11 -8.86
C GLY A 9 3.83 -37.28 -10.13
N ALA A 10 4.07 -37.94 -11.27
CA ALA A 10 4.20 -37.28 -12.57
C ALA A 10 2.97 -36.45 -12.96
N LYS A 11 1.76 -36.96 -12.72
CA LYS A 11 0.52 -36.21 -13.00
C LYS A 11 0.34 -34.99 -12.11
N ARG A 12 0.67 -35.09 -10.82
CA ARG A 12 0.57 -33.96 -9.89
C ARG A 12 1.57 -32.86 -10.20
N LEU A 13 2.79 -33.22 -10.61
CA LEU A 13 3.80 -32.26 -11.03
C LEU A 13 3.37 -31.52 -12.30
N ALA A 14 2.85 -32.24 -13.30
CA ALA A 14 2.32 -31.63 -14.51
C ALA A 14 1.13 -30.67 -14.23
N ASP A 15 0.27 -31.00 -13.26
CA ASP A 15 -0.83 -30.12 -12.85
C ASP A 15 -0.36 -28.87 -12.08
N ILE A 16 0.71 -28.99 -11.28
CA ILE A 16 1.33 -27.85 -10.58
C ILE A 16 2.02 -26.94 -11.59
N GLU A 17 2.76 -27.51 -12.54
CA GLU A 17 3.47 -26.78 -13.59
C GLU A 17 2.49 -26.02 -14.48
N ARG A 18 1.38 -26.66 -14.90
CA ARG A 18 0.30 -25.98 -15.63
C ARG A 18 -0.35 -24.85 -14.83
N ARG A 19 -0.48 -24.99 -13.51
CA ARG A 19 -1.02 -23.93 -12.65
C ARG A 19 0.00 -22.81 -12.49
N LEU A 20 1.29 -23.14 -12.40
CA LEU A 20 2.37 -22.17 -12.31
C LEU A 20 2.48 -21.36 -13.61
N ASP A 21 2.46 -22.01 -14.77
CA ASP A 21 2.48 -21.36 -16.09
C ASP A 21 1.30 -20.42 -16.28
N LYS A 22 0.08 -20.83 -15.87
CA LYS A 22 -1.10 -19.96 -15.93
C LYS A 22 -0.98 -18.74 -15.01
N LEU A 23 -0.50 -18.94 -13.78
CA LEU A 23 -0.27 -17.85 -12.84
C LEU A 23 0.88 -16.94 -13.28
N GLN A 24 1.89 -17.48 -13.95
CA GLN A 24 3.00 -16.74 -14.53
C GLN A 24 2.54 -15.93 -15.75
N ALA A 25 1.72 -16.51 -16.64
CA ALA A 25 1.14 -15.80 -17.77
C ALA A 25 0.19 -14.67 -17.34
N ASP A 26 -0.65 -14.92 -16.32
CA ASP A 26 -1.52 -13.89 -15.73
C ASP A 26 -0.71 -12.79 -15.04
N ARG A 27 0.40 -13.15 -14.38
CA ARG A 27 1.36 -12.16 -13.87
C ARG A 27 2.03 -11.41 -14.99
N GLU A 28 2.50 -12.04 -16.05
CA GLU A 28 3.20 -11.38 -17.15
C GLU A 28 2.29 -10.38 -17.90
N LEU A 29 0.99 -10.67 -17.99
CA LEU A 29 -0.03 -9.74 -18.51
C LEU A 29 -0.30 -8.57 -17.55
N LYS A 30 -0.24 -8.80 -16.24
CA LYS A 30 -0.43 -7.78 -15.19
C LYS A 30 0.83 -6.96 -14.90
N ASP A 31 2.00 -7.56 -15.07
CA ASP A 31 3.35 -7.04 -14.87
C ASP A 31 3.94 -6.45 -16.15
N ARG A 32 3.18 -6.33 -17.25
CA ARG A 32 3.60 -5.48 -18.38
C ARG A 32 3.78 -4.08 -17.81
N PRO A 33 5.02 -3.62 -17.61
CA PRO A 33 5.24 -2.36 -16.98
C PRO A 33 4.86 -1.34 -18.03
N SER A 34 3.72 -0.68 -17.83
CA SER A 34 3.65 0.69 -18.31
C SER A 34 4.90 1.35 -17.73
N GLN A 35 5.81 1.88 -18.55
CA GLN A 35 7.06 2.51 -18.09
C GLN A 35 6.85 3.67 -17.08
N ALA A 36 5.59 3.99 -16.76
CA ALA A 36 5.12 4.95 -15.76
C ALA A 36 4.56 4.31 -14.45
N ALA A 37 4.54 2.98 -14.30
CA ALA A 37 3.94 2.33 -13.13
C ALA A 37 4.91 2.37 -11.92
N LEU A 38 4.66 3.27 -10.98
CA LEU A 38 5.30 3.26 -9.67
C LEU A 38 5.02 1.91 -8.96
N PRO A 39 5.95 1.39 -8.15
CA PRO A 39 5.72 0.17 -7.36
C PRO A 39 4.37 0.25 -6.63
N GLU A 40 3.55 -0.81 -6.64
CA GLU A 40 2.17 -0.78 -6.11
C GLU A 40 2.08 -0.17 -4.69
N GLY A 41 3.05 -0.47 -3.82
CA GLY A 41 3.14 0.11 -2.47
C GLY A 41 3.46 1.61 -2.45
N MET A 42 4.27 2.11 -3.38
CA MET A 42 4.59 3.54 -3.49
C MET A 42 3.43 4.36 -4.05
N ALA A 43 2.67 3.81 -4.99
CA ALA A 43 1.47 4.46 -5.51
C ALA A 43 0.42 4.68 -4.41
N ALA A 44 0.19 3.68 -3.56
CA ALA A 44 -0.74 3.79 -2.42
C ALA A 44 -0.30 4.83 -1.39
N ILE A 45 1.01 4.87 -1.05
CA ILE A 45 1.57 5.86 -0.12
C ILE A 45 1.43 7.27 -0.70
N MET A 46 1.79 7.47 -1.97
CA MET A 46 1.67 8.77 -2.65
C MET A 46 0.22 9.24 -2.75
N GLY A 47 -0.72 8.33 -3.07
CA GLY A 47 -2.14 8.65 -3.11
C GLY A 47 -2.65 9.13 -1.75
N ARG A 48 -2.31 8.43 -0.67
CA ARG A 48 -2.68 8.84 0.69
C ARG A 48 -2.10 10.21 1.06
N VAL A 49 -0.81 10.41 0.81
CA VAL A 49 -0.12 11.68 1.06
C VAL A 49 -0.80 12.83 0.30
N ALA A 50 -1.13 12.62 -0.98
CA ALA A 50 -1.82 13.61 -1.79
C ALA A 50 -3.22 13.91 -1.23
N THR A 51 -4.01 12.89 -0.88
CA THR A 51 -5.33 13.08 -0.29
C THR A 51 -5.27 13.82 1.04
N GLU A 52 -4.32 13.51 1.91
CA GLU A 52 -4.16 14.19 3.20
C GLU A 52 -3.79 15.67 3.04
N LEU A 53 -2.91 16.01 2.09
CA LEU A 53 -2.57 17.40 1.76
C LEU A 53 -3.78 18.16 1.20
N VAL A 54 -4.46 17.58 0.21
CA VAL A 54 -5.61 18.18 -0.45
C VAL A 54 -6.76 18.38 0.54
N ALA A 55 -7.04 17.40 1.39
CA ALA A 55 -8.08 17.49 2.41
C ALA A 55 -7.78 18.63 3.41
N GLY A 56 -6.54 18.75 3.90
CA GLY A 56 -6.14 19.81 4.82
C GLY A 56 -6.31 21.21 4.23
N VAL A 57 -5.89 21.39 2.97
CA VAL A 57 -6.03 22.67 2.25
C VAL A 57 -7.50 23.01 1.99
N ILE A 58 -8.31 22.04 1.55
CA ILE A 58 -9.75 22.27 1.29
C ILE A 58 -10.45 22.68 2.58
N VAL A 59 -10.25 21.95 3.68
CA VAL A 59 -10.88 22.25 4.97
C VAL A 59 -10.42 23.61 5.50
N GLY A 60 -9.12 23.90 5.47
CA GLY A 60 -8.59 25.19 5.90
C GLY A 60 -9.13 26.36 5.08
N THR A 61 -9.13 26.23 3.75
CA THR A 61 -9.66 27.26 2.84
C THR A 61 -11.16 27.47 3.03
N PHE A 62 -11.93 26.39 3.17
CA PHE A 62 -13.37 26.46 3.39
C PHE A 62 -13.72 27.17 4.70
N ILE A 63 -13.03 26.80 5.79
CA ILE A 63 -13.20 27.46 7.09
C ILE A 63 -12.77 28.92 7.01
N GLY A 64 -11.60 29.21 6.44
CA GLY A 64 -11.09 30.57 6.30
C GLY A 64 -12.02 31.47 5.47
N TRP A 65 -12.57 30.96 4.38
CA TRP A 65 -13.57 31.66 3.57
C TRP A 65 -14.85 31.95 4.34
N MET A 66 -15.35 30.97 5.11
CA MET A 66 -16.54 31.14 5.93
C MET A 66 -16.33 32.20 7.02
N LEU A 67 -15.14 32.22 7.65
CA LEU A 67 -14.78 33.25 8.63
C LEU A 67 -14.68 34.64 8.00
N ASP A 68 -13.99 34.76 6.87
CA ASP A 68 -13.86 36.05 6.17
C ASP A 68 -15.25 36.59 5.78
N ARG A 69 -16.17 35.72 5.36
CA ARG A 69 -17.54 36.14 5.02
C ARG A 69 -18.37 36.52 6.25
N TRP A 70 -18.13 35.90 7.39
CA TRP A 70 -18.90 36.18 8.61
C TRP A 70 -18.44 37.45 9.33
N LEU A 71 -17.14 37.74 9.26
CA LEU A 71 -16.52 38.92 9.89
C LEU A 71 -16.40 40.11 8.93
N ASP A 72 -16.83 39.95 7.67
CA ASP A 72 -16.67 40.92 6.57
C ASP A 72 -15.21 41.42 6.46
N THR A 73 -14.27 40.54 6.76
CA THR A 73 -12.84 40.84 6.70
C THR A 73 -12.35 40.69 5.26
N SER A 74 -11.32 41.47 4.93
CA SER A 74 -10.48 41.18 3.75
C SER A 74 -9.98 39.72 3.83
N PRO A 75 -9.59 39.07 2.71
CA PRO A 75 -9.30 37.63 2.62
C PRO A 75 -8.04 37.21 3.41
N LEU A 76 -8.08 37.41 4.72
CA LEU A 76 -6.97 37.43 5.64
C LEU A 76 -7.03 36.17 6.51
N PHE A 77 -8.23 35.78 6.98
CA PHE A 77 -8.42 34.48 7.61
C PHE A 77 -8.29 33.33 6.62
N LEU A 78 -8.76 33.50 5.37
CA LEU A 78 -8.53 32.55 4.31
C LEU A 78 -7.03 32.32 4.10
N LEU A 79 -6.23 33.39 4.02
CA LEU A 79 -4.79 33.26 3.83
C LEU A 79 -4.13 32.51 4.99
N VAL A 80 -4.44 32.90 6.22
CA VAL A 80 -3.89 32.26 7.44
C VAL A 80 -4.32 30.79 7.53
N MET A 81 -5.60 30.49 7.33
CA MET A 81 -6.14 29.13 7.40
C MET A 81 -5.67 28.24 6.25
N PHE A 82 -5.42 28.80 5.07
CA PHE A 82 -4.80 28.08 3.96
C PHE A 82 -3.41 27.57 4.33
N PHE A 83 -2.54 28.45 4.85
CA PHE A 83 -1.21 28.05 5.29
C PHE A 83 -1.27 27.08 6.47
N LEU A 84 -2.18 27.31 7.41
CA LEU A 84 -2.37 26.41 8.54
C LEU A 84 -2.82 25.01 8.09
N GLY A 85 -3.76 24.92 7.15
CA GLY A 85 -4.21 23.67 6.55
C GLY A 85 -3.10 22.96 5.77
N ALA A 86 -2.30 23.70 5.02
CA ALA A 86 -1.13 23.17 4.31
C ALA A 86 -0.06 22.63 5.28
N ILE A 87 0.25 23.36 6.35
CA ILE A 87 1.20 22.93 7.40
C ILE A 87 0.66 21.68 8.10
N ALA A 88 -0.62 21.66 8.47
CA ALA A 88 -1.25 20.50 9.11
C ALA A 88 -1.17 19.25 8.21
N GLY A 89 -1.45 19.40 6.91
CA GLY A 89 -1.27 18.34 5.92
C GLY A 89 0.19 17.87 5.85
N MET A 90 1.14 18.79 5.77
CA MET A 90 2.57 18.48 5.71
C MET A 90 3.06 17.75 6.96
N LEU A 91 2.58 18.13 8.14
CA LEU A 91 2.89 17.45 9.40
C LEU A 91 2.36 16.00 9.41
N ASN A 92 1.18 15.76 8.83
CA ASN A 92 0.62 14.42 8.72
C ASN A 92 1.48 13.55 7.77
N VAL A 93 1.90 14.13 6.65
CA VAL A 93 2.83 13.49 5.70
C VAL A 93 4.18 13.18 6.35
N TRP A 94 4.75 14.13 7.09
CA TRP A 94 6.01 13.92 7.81
C TRP A 94 5.91 12.80 8.85
N ARG A 95 4.75 12.64 9.49
CA ARG A 95 4.45 11.51 10.41
C ARG A 95 4.44 10.16 9.69
N VAL A 96 3.96 10.11 8.44
CA VAL A 96 4.02 8.88 7.61
C VAL A 96 5.48 8.50 7.35
N PHE A 97 6.33 9.47 7.04
CA PHE A 97 7.75 9.25 6.76
C PHE A 97 8.60 8.95 8.01
N THR A 98 8.28 9.52 9.18
CA THR A 98 9.04 9.31 10.43
C THR A 98 8.68 8.02 11.19
N GLY A 99 7.97 7.09 10.56
CA GLY A 99 7.93 5.69 11.02
C GLY A 99 6.91 5.33 12.10
N ARG A 100 6.01 6.24 12.52
CA ARG A 100 4.88 5.86 13.43
C ARG A 100 3.68 5.23 12.71
N GLY A 101 3.69 5.17 11.38
CA GLY A 101 2.60 4.60 10.56
C GLY A 101 2.99 3.40 9.68
N LEU A 102 4.29 3.12 9.51
CA LEU A 102 4.80 2.06 8.62
C LEU A 102 5.07 0.73 9.34
N ALA A 103 5.17 0.74 10.67
CA ALA A 103 5.46 -0.45 11.46
C ALA A 103 4.29 -1.45 11.54
N ALA A 104 3.07 -1.05 11.20
CA ALA A 104 1.87 -1.85 11.45
C ALA A 104 1.46 -2.79 10.30
N GLY A 105 2.16 -2.79 9.15
CA GLY A 105 1.68 -3.51 7.96
C GLY A 105 2.69 -4.33 7.17
N TYR A 106 3.98 -4.32 7.52
CA TYR A 106 5.02 -4.97 6.70
C TYR A 106 5.69 -6.19 7.34
N PHE A 107 5.31 -6.56 8.56
CA PHE A 107 5.90 -7.68 9.28
C PHE A 107 4.85 -8.50 10.02
N ASP A 108 4.18 -9.41 9.33
CA ASP A 108 3.55 -10.58 10.00
C ASP A 108 3.46 -11.87 9.15
N GLU A 109 3.83 -11.84 7.85
CA GLU A 109 3.70 -13.04 7.01
C GLU A 109 4.95 -13.95 7.01
N ARG A 110 6.15 -13.37 7.21
CA ARG A 110 7.44 -14.09 7.09
C ARG A 110 7.79 -14.91 8.33
N LYS A 111 7.19 -14.65 9.49
CA LYS A 111 7.45 -15.40 10.73
C LYS A 111 6.66 -16.71 10.76
N SER A 112 5.41 -16.67 10.32
CA SER A 112 4.51 -17.83 10.25
C SER A 112 4.98 -18.90 9.28
N ALA A 113 5.52 -18.52 8.11
CA ALA A 113 6.03 -19.49 7.13
C ALA A 113 7.36 -20.17 7.56
N SER A 114 8.24 -19.45 8.26
CA SER A 114 9.49 -20.03 8.78
C SER A 114 9.28 -20.90 10.01
N GLU A 115 8.30 -20.58 10.86
CA GLU A 115 8.00 -21.34 12.08
C GLU A 115 7.27 -22.66 11.79
N VAL A 116 6.40 -22.69 10.77
CA VAL A 116 5.75 -23.93 10.30
C VAL A 116 6.76 -24.86 9.62
N LYS A 117 7.74 -24.33 8.86
CA LYS A 117 8.75 -25.14 8.19
C LYS A 117 9.77 -25.75 9.16
N SER A 118 10.15 -25.04 10.22
CA SER A 118 11.08 -25.56 11.24
C SER A 118 10.49 -26.66 12.12
N LYS A 119 9.16 -26.73 12.26
CA LYS A 119 8.48 -27.70 13.14
C LYS A 119 8.11 -29.02 12.43
N GLY A 120 8.19 -29.05 11.10
CA GLY A 120 7.92 -30.22 10.27
C GLY A 120 9.15 -31.10 9.99
N ASP A 121 10.35 -30.52 10.04
CA ASP A 121 11.62 -31.20 9.73
C ASP A 121 12.16 -32.03 10.91
N ASP A 122 11.77 -31.68 12.14
CA ASP A 122 12.24 -32.32 13.38
C ASP A 122 11.43 -33.58 13.76
N ARG A 123 10.52 -34.03 12.87
CA ARG A 123 9.60 -35.17 13.12
C ARG A 123 9.67 -36.28 12.07
N THR A 124 10.66 -36.26 11.18
CA THR A 124 10.90 -37.35 10.21
C THR A 124 12.30 -37.90 10.34
#